data_AF-A0A0B8NTE2-F1
#
_entry.id   AF-A0A0B8NTE2-F1
#
_cell.length_a   1.000
_cell.length_b   1.000
_cell.length_c   1.000
_cell.angle_alpha   90.00
_cell.angle_beta   90.00
_cell.angle_gamma   90.00
#
_symmetry.space_group_name_H-M   'P 1'
#
loop_
_entity.id
_entity.type
_entity.pdbx_description
1 polymer ?
#
loop_
_entity_poly.entity_id
_entity_poly.type
_entity_poly.pdbx_seq_one_letter_code
_entity_poly.pdbx_strand_id
1 'polypeptide(L)'
;MCKNGPESVIELEKMGLPFSRFENGTIYQRPFGGQSKQFGGEQAARTAAAADRTGHALLHTLYQQNIKHKTTIFSEWYALDMVKNQDGAIVGCTAICMETGEICYFKSKATVLATGGAGRIYQSTTNAHINTGDGVGMALRAGVPMQDMEMWQFHPTGIAGAGVLVTEGCRGEVDTF
;
A
#
# COMPACT_ATOMS: atom_id res chain seq x y z
N MET A 1 -11.07 -9.40 5.67
CA MET A 1 -9.69 -9.02 6.08
C MET A 1 -9.19 -9.90 7.23
N CYS A 2 -9.65 -9.74 8.49
CA CYS A 2 -9.06 -10.44 9.66
C CYS A 2 -9.08 -11.97 9.59
N LYS A 3 -10.16 -12.58 9.08
CA LYS A 3 -10.28 -14.05 8.94
C LYS A 3 -9.24 -14.65 7.99
N ASN A 4 -8.99 -13.99 6.86
CA ASN A 4 -8.11 -14.50 5.80
C ASN A 4 -6.66 -14.00 5.92
N GLY A 5 -6.43 -12.98 6.77
CA GLY A 5 -5.10 -12.38 6.96
C GLY A 5 -3.99 -13.40 7.29
N PRO A 6 -4.20 -14.38 8.19
CA PRO A 6 -3.19 -15.40 8.47
C PRO A 6 -2.77 -16.19 7.23
N GLU A 7 -3.73 -16.62 6.41
CA GLU A 7 -3.46 -17.37 5.18
C GLU A 7 -2.65 -16.53 4.18
N SER A 8 -3.02 -15.26 3.99
CA SER A 8 -2.29 -14.35 3.10
C SER A 8 -0.85 -14.06 3.57
N VAL A 9 -0.61 -13.93 4.89
CA VAL A 9 0.75 -13.74 5.42
C VAL A 9 1.62 -14.99 5.20
N ILE A 10 1.03 -16.18 5.41
CA ILE A 10 1.71 -17.45 5.14
C ILE A 10 1.99 -17.62 3.65
N GLU A 11 1.07 -17.19 2.78
CA GLU A 11 1.29 -17.19 1.34
C GLU A 11 2.50 -16.33 0.94
N LEU A 12 2.64 -15.13 1.51
CA LEU A 12 3.80 -14.27 1.27
C LEU A 12 5.11 -14.90 1.74
N GLU A 13 5.09 -15.59 2.88
CA GLU A 13 6.25 -16.35 3.36
C GLU A 13 6.62 -17.48 2.38
N LYS A 14 5.63 -18.22 1.86
CA LYS A 14 5.84 -19.24 0.81
C LYS A 14 6.34 -18.65 -0.51
N MET A 15 6.01 -17.40 -0.82
CA MET A 15 6.57 -16.64 -1.95
C MET A 15 8.04 -16.22 -1.71
N GLY A 16 8.57 -16.41 -0.50
CA GLY A 16 9.95 -16.10 -0.15
C GLY A 16 10.14 -14.76 0.57
N LEU A 17 9.09 -14.16 1.14
CA LEU A 17 9.23 -12.94 1.93
C LEU A 17 10.10 -13.22 3.17
N PRO A 18 11.23 -12.50 3.36
CA PRO A 18 12.19 -12.75 4.43
C PRO A 18 11.71 -12.18 5.77
N PHE A 19 10.65 -12.74 6.34
CA PHE A 19 10.23 -12.39 7.70
C PHE A 19 11.33 -12.68 8.72
N SER A 20 11.45 -11.82 9.72
CA SER A 20 12.21 -12.10 10.94
C SER A 20 11.62 -13.33 11.63
N ARG A 21 12.43 -14.04 12.43
CA ARG A 21 12.05 -15.33 13.03
C ARG A 21 12.16 -15.28 14.55
N PHE A 22 11.26 -15.99 15.22
CA PHE A 22 11.47 -16.44 16.59
C PHE A 22 12.48 -17.59 16.61
N GLU A 23 13.00 -17.94 17.79
CA GLU A 23 13.96 -19.05 17.97
C GLU A 23 13.43 -20.40 17.47
N ASN A 24 12.12 -20.62 17.54
CA ASN A 24 11.45 -21.82 17.04
C ASN A 24 11.24 -21.83 15.51
N GLY A 25 11.75 -20.82 14.79
CA GLY A 25 11.67 -20.70 13.33
C GLY A 25 10.35 -20.16 12.77
N THR A 26 9.35 -19.86 13.61
CA THR A 26 8.11 -19.23 13.14
C THR A 26 8.30 -17.74 12.87
N ILE A 27 7.34 -17.13 12.16
CA ILE A 27 7.35 -15.71 11.82
C ILE A 27 7.33 -14.88 13.11
N TYR A 28 8.31 -14.00 13.27
CA TYR A 28 8.37 -13.03 14.35
C TYR A 28 7.19 -12.03 14.26
N GLN A 29 6.58 -11.75 15.42
CA GLN A 29 5.51 -10.78 15.55
C GLN A 29 5.81 -9.83 16.73
N ARG A 30 5.55 -8.54 16.53
CA ARG A 30 5.75 -7.49 17.54
C ARG A 30 4.45 -6.83 18.01
N PRO A 31 4.44 -6.21 19.20
CA PRO A 31 3.37 -5.30 19.62
C PRO A 31 3.21 -4.13 18.64
N PHE A 32 1.99 -3.58 18.60
CA PHE A 32 1.63 -2.39 17.83
C PHE A 32 0.37 -1.76 18.43
N GLY A 33 0.07 -0.51 18.07
CA GLY A 33 -1.07 0.22 18.60
C GLY A 33 -2.41 -0.47 18.31
N GLY A 34 -3.33 -0.39 19.28
CA GLY A 34 -4.70 -0.91 19.14
C GLY A 34 -4.80 -2.44 19.02
N GLN A 35 -3.82 -3.19 19.53
CA GLN A 35 -3.86 -4.66 19.52
C GLN A 35 -4.07 -5.20 20.94
N SER A 36 -5.18 -5.89 21.17
CA SER A 36 -5.46 -6.56 22.44
C SER A 36 -5.89 -8.01 22.23
N LYS A 37 -5.74 -8.83 23.28
CA LYS A 37 -6.31 -10.17 23.36
C LYS A 37 -7.69 -10.10 23.99
N GLN A 38 -8.50 -11.16 23.82
CA GLN A 38 -9.77 -11.35 24.54
C GLN A 38 -10.70 -10.12 24.52
N PHE A 39 -10.90 -9.50 23.34
CA PHE A 39 -11.81 -8.36 23.14
C PHE A 39 -11.54 -7.12 24.01
N GLY A 40 -10.26 -6.77 24.23
CA GLY A 40 -9.90 -5.56 24.99
C GLY A 40 -9.10 -5.82 26.27
N GLY A 41 -8.63 -7.05 26.47
CA GLY A 41 -7.72 -7.39 27.56
C GLY A 41 -6.28 -6.94 27.29
N GLU A 42 -5.32 -7.79 27.69
CA GLU A 42 -3.90 -7.48 27.59
C GLU A 42 -3.41 -7.19 26.16
N GLN A 43 -2.30 -6.46 26.06
CA GLN A 43 -1.64 -6.13 24.79
C GLN A 43 -1.33 -7.40 24.00
N ALA A 44 -1.68 -7.38 22.71
CA ALA A 44 -1.31 -8.43 21.77
C ALA A 44 -0.07 -8.04 20.96
N ALA A 45 0.63 -9.06 20.44
CA ALA A 45 1.75 -8.91 19.51
C ALA A 45 1.43 -9.70 18.24
N ARG A 46 0.78 -9.06 17.26
CA ARG A 46 0.34 -9.72 16.02
C ARG A 46 0.83 -9.07 14.73
N THR A 47 1.74 -8.09 14.82
CA THR A 47 2.35 -7.46 13.65
C THR A 47 3.56 -8.26 13.18
N ALA A 48 3.39 -9.07 12.13
CA ALA A 48 4.50 -9.77 11.48
C ALA A 48 5.49 -8.79 10.84
N ALA A 49 6.79 -9.03 11.00
CA ALA A 49 7.80 -8.06 10.58
C ALA A 49 9.03 -8.71 9.92
N ALA A 50 9.62 -7.97 8.98
CA ALA A 50 10.98 -8.20 8.48
C ALA A 50 11.82 -7.01 8.95
N ALA A 51 12.33 -7.11 10.18
CA ALA A 51 12.90 -6.00 10.93
C ALA A 51 11.99 -4.75 10.88
N ASP A 52 12.52 -3.60 10.51
CA ASP A 52 11.81 -2.33 10.28
C ASP A 52 11.57 -2.04 8.79
N ARG A 53 11.82 -3.01 7.89
CA ARG A 53 11.75 -2.86 6.43
C ARG A 53 10.73 -3.78 5.77
N THR A 54 9.67 -4.15 6.48
CA THR A 54 8.64 -5.09 5.99
C THR A 54 8.05 -4.66 4.65
N GLY A 55 7.77 -3.36 4.45
CA GLY A 55 7.23 -2.87 3.18
C GLY A 55 8.19 -3.04 2.00
N HIS A 56 9.49 -2.83 2.22
CA HIS A 56 10.53 -3.07 1.21
C HIS A 56 10.60 -4.55 0.84
N ALA A 57 10.69 -5.45 1.84
CA ALA A 57 10.71 -6.89 1.63
C ALA A 57 9.47 -7.37 0.86
N LEU A 58 8.28 -6.92 1.27
CA LEU A 58 7.01 -7.24 0.62
C LEU A 58 7.00 -6.85 -0.87
N LEU A 59 7.35 -5.59 -1.17
CA LEU A 59 7.29 -5.08 -2.54
C LEU A 59 8.28 -5.81 -3.46
N HIS A 60 9.50 -6.07 -2.99
CA HIS A 60 10.49 -6.84 -3.74
C HIS A 60 10.04 -8.28 -3.98
N THR A 61 9.50 -8.97 -2.96
CA THR A 61 8.98 -10.33 -3.12
C THR A 61 7.85 -10.37 -4.15
N LEU A 62 6.88 -9.47 -4.08
CA LEU A 62 5.77 -9.43 -5.04
C LEU A 62 6.24 -9.10 -6.46
N TYR A 63 7.21 -8.20 -6.62
CA TYR A 63 7.80 -7.90 -7.92
C TYR A 63 8.53 -9.12 -8.51
N GLN A 64 9.31 -9.83 -7.70
CA GLN A 64 9.96 -11.09 -8.10
C GLN A 64 8.93 -12.15 -8.53
N GLN A 65 7.81 -12.28 -7.80
CA GLN A 65 6.72 -13.17 -8.22
C GLN A 65 6.09 -12.73 -9.55
N ASN A 66 5.88 -11.44 -9.78
CA ASN A 66 5.38 -10.94 -11.07
C ASN A 66 6.32 -11.29 -12.24
N ILE A 67 7.64 -11.16 -12.04
CA ILE A 67 8.64 -11.60 -13.03
C ILE A 67 8.50 -13.10 -13.29
N LYS A 68 8.46 -13.93 -12.23
CA LYS A 68 8.29 -15.38 -12.33
C LYS A 68 7.02 -15.77 -13.09
N HIS A 69 5.93 -15.04 -12.86
CA HIS A 69 4.64 -15.25 -13.52
C HIS A 69 4.51 -14.54 -14.88
N LYS A 70 5.57 -13.86 -15.34
CA LYS A 70 5.63 -13.15 -16.63
C LYS A 70 4.48 -12.16 -16.81
N THR A 71 4.11 -11.46 -15.73
CA THR A 71 3.14 -10.36 -15.80
C THR A 71 3.65 -9.30 -16.78
N THR A 72 2.80 -8.84 -17.69
CA THR A 72 3.13 -7.71 -18.56
C THR A 72 3.14 -6.42 -17.75
N ILE A 73 4.32 -5.81 -17.60
CA ILE A 73 4.51 -4.57 -16.84
C ILE A 73 4.85 -3.45 -17.81
N PHE A 74 3.99 -2.43 -17.84
CA PHE A 74 4.24 -1.16 -18.51
C PHE A 74 4.87 -0.20 -17.50
N SER A 75 6.17 -0.34 -17.29
CA SER A 75 6.91 0.51 -16.34
C SER A 75 6.99 1.94 -16.86
N GLU A 76 6.82 2.92 -15.96
CA GLU A 76 6.85 4.35 -16.29
C GLU A 76 5.81 4.80 -17.32
N TRP A 77 4.61 4.23 -17.22
CA TRP A 77 3.41 4.74 -17.88
C TRP A 77 2.53 5.48 -16.88
N TYR A 78 2.15 6.71 -17.21
CA TYR A 78 1.34 7.56 -16.36
C TYR A 78 -0.11 7.57 -16.85
N ALA A 79 -1.03 7.02 -16.05
CA ALA A 79 -2.45 7.00 -16.37
C ALA A 79 -3.06 8.41 -16.25
N LEU A 80 -3.80 8.83 -17.26
CA LEU A 80 -4.36 10.18 -17.35
C LEU A 80 -5.81 10.22 -16.87
N ASP A 81 -6.68 9.46 -17.53
CA ASP A 81 -8.11 9.39 -17.22
C ASP A 81 -8.73 8.04 -17.58
N MET A 82 -9.84 7.71 -16.92
CA MET A 82 -10.63 6.53 -17.25
C MET A 82 -11.49 6.78 -18.48
N VAL A 83 -11.66 5.75 -19.30
CA VAL A 83 -12.50 5.81 -20.51
C VAL A 83 -13.86 5.20 -20.19
N LYS A 84 -14.93 5.95 -20.43
CA LYS A 84 -16.32 5.49 -20.31
C LYS A 84 -16.92 5.22 -21.68
N ASN A 85 -17.72 4.16 -21.79
CA ASN A 85 -18.56 3.96 -22.96
C ASN A 85 -19.88 4.77 -22.85
N GLN A 86 -20.71 4.68 -23.89
CA GLN A 86 -22.03 5.35 -23.94
C GLN A 86 -23.02 4.89 -22.87
N ASP A 87 -22.84 3.68 -22.32
CA ASP A 87 -23.67 3.13 -21.24
C ASP A 87 -23.16 3.54 -19.84
N GLY A 88 -22.09 4.35 -19.78
CA GLY A 88 -21.47 4.82 -18.55
C GLY A 88 -20.50 3.85 -17.89
N ALA A 89 -20.22 2.69 -18.50
CA ALA A 89 -19.28 1.70 -17.99
C ALA A 89 -17.82 2.07 -18.28
N ILE A 90 -16.91 1.77 -17.34
CA ILE A 90 -15.47 1.95 -17.51
C ILE A 90 -14.91 0.84 -18.41
N VAL A 91 -14.24 1.22 -19.49
CA VAL A 91 -13.73 0.29 -20.52
C VAL A 91 -12.21 0.38 -20.73
N GLY A 92 -11.51 1.04 -19.81
CA GLY A 92 -10.06 1.21 -19.84
C GLY A 92 -9.61 2.56 -19.30
N CYS A 93 -8.38 2.94 -19.65
CA CYS A 93 -7.82 4.27 -19.39
C CYS A 93 -6.95 4.75 -20.55
N THR A 94 -6.74 6.05 -20.64
CA THR A 94 -5.63 6.62 -21.42
C THR A 94 -4.41 6.75 -20.53
N ALA A 95 -3.22 6.55 -21.10
CA ALA A 95 -1.96 6.73 -20.40
C ALA A 95 -0.90 7.27 -21.35
N ILE A 96 0.09 7.97 -20.78
CA ILE A 96 1.26 8.48 -21.48
C ILE A 96 2.51 7.69 -21.07
N CYS A 97 3.30 7.26 -22.06
CA CYS A 97 4.62 6.71 -21.84
C CYS A 97 5.57 7.84 -21.44
N MET A 98 6.16 7.78 -20.25
CA MET A 98 7.02 8.86 -19.74
C MET A 98 8.35 8.94 -20.49
N GLU A 99 8.82 7.83 -21.05
CA GLU A 99 10.06 7.77 -21.83
C GLU A 99 9.90 8.41 -23.21
N THR A 100 8.81 8.09 -23.91
CA THR A 100 8.64 8.45 -25.33
C THR A 100 7.65 9.60 -25.56
N GLY A 101 6.80 9.91 -24.58
CA GLY A 101 5.66 10.83 -24.72
C GLY A 101 4.47 10.26 -25.49
N GLU A 102 4.50 8.98 -25.89
CA GLU A 102 3.40 8.34 -26.60
C GLU A 102 2.16 8.24 -25.73
N ILE A 103 0.99 8.59 -26.28
CA ILE A 103 -0.30 8.45 -25.60
C ILE A 103 -1.02 7.23 -26.18
N CYS A 104 -1.42 6.30 -25.31
CA CYS A 104 -2.16 5.10 -25.69
C CYS A 104 -3.48 4.96 -24.94
N TYR A 105 -4.41 4.25 -25.58
CA TYR A 105 -5.63 3.76 -24.95
C TYR A 105 -5.46 2.30 -24.53
N PHE A 106 -5.44 2.07 -23.22
CA PHE A 106 -5.44 0.73 -22.62
C PHE A 106 -6.87 0.22 -22.48
N LYS A 107 -7.39 -0.35 -23.56
CA LYS A 107 -8.71 -1.01 -23.56
C LYS A 107 -8.71 -2.23 -22.65
N SER A 108 -9.68 -2.34 -21.74
CA SER A 108 -9.79 -3.47 -20.83
C SER A 108 -11.26 -3.81 -20.53
N LYS A 109 -11.50 -5.07 -20.12
CA LYS A 109 -12.81 -5.49 -19.58
C LYS A 109 -12.96 -5.14 -18.09
N ALA A 110 -11.83 -5.00 -17.40
CA ALA A 110 -11.76 -4.64 -15.99
C ALA A 110 -10.56 -3.70 -15.80
N THR A 111 -10.81 -2.55 -15.17
CA THR A 111 -9.78 -1.56 -14.81
C THR A 111 -9.71 -1.49 -13.30
N VAL A 112 -8.54 -1.78 -12.73
CA VAL A 112 -8.31 -1.76 -11.28
C VAL A 112 -7.41 -0.58 -10.95
N LEU A 113 -7.93 0.40 -10.21
CA LEU A 113 -7.12 1.48 -9.67
C LEU A 113 -6.45 1.03 -8.37
N ALA A 114 -5.12 1.05 -8.36
CA ALA A 114 -4.28 0.75 -7.20
C ALA A 114 -3.18 1.83 -7.04
N THR A 115 -3.56 3.10 -7.19
CA THR A 115 -2.65 4.26 -7.34
C THR A 115 -2.13 4.85 -6.02
N GLY A 116 -2.43 4.22 -4.87
CA GLY A 116 -1.99 4.69 -3.56
C GLY A 116 -2.81 5.86 -3.01
N GLY A 117 -2.21 6.61 -2.08
CA GLY A 117 -2.85 7.73 -1.37
C GLY A 117 -2.47 9.12 -1.91
N ALA A 118 -2.91 10.17 -1.22
CA ALA A 118 -2.76 11.57 -1.66
C ALA A 118 -2.13 12.49 -0.59
N GLY A 119 -1.23 11.98 0.25
CA GLY A 119 -0.65 12.76 1.36
C GLY A 119 0.09 14.04 0.95
N ARG A 120 0.47 14.19 -0.33
CA ARG A 120 1.15 15.39 -0.85
C ARG A 120 0.26 16.62 -0.99
N ILE A 121 -1.02 16.54 -0.63
CA ILE A 121 -1.88 17.72 -0.46
C ILE A 121 -1.52 18.50 0.82
N TYR A 122 -0.84 17.88 1.79
CA TYR A 122 -0.39 18.52 3.02
C TYR A 122 1.02 19.07 2.90
N GLN A 123 1.29 20.17 3.61
CA GLN A 123 2.61 20.82 3.61
C GLN A 123 3.73 19.90 4.15
N SER A 124 3.42 19.09 5.17
CA SER A 124 4.33 18.09 5.71
C SER A 124 3.64 16.72 5.73
N THR A 125 4.31 15.71 5.17
CA THR A 125 3.77 14.36 5.03
C THR A 125 4.89 13.34 5.00
N THR A 126 4.61 12.13 5.51
CA THR A 126 5.52 10.97 5.43
C THR A 126 5.54 10.32 4.04
N ASN A 127 4.56 10.67 3.20
CA ASN A 127 4.33 10.03 1.92
C ASN A 127 5.43 10.39 0.91
N ALA A 128 5.68 9.50 -0.06
CA ALA A 128 6.59 9.80 -1.16
C ALA A 128 6.06 10.97 -2.02
N HIS A 129 6.92 11.55 -2.86
CA HIS A 129 6.51 12.65 -3.76
C HIS A 129 5.47 12.21 -4.80
N ILE A 130 5.42 10.92 -5.12
CA ILE A 130 4.48 10.33 -6.07
C ILE A 130 3.06 10.11 -5.51
N ASN A 131 2.82 10.38 -4.22
CA ASN A 131 1.51 10.19 -3.58
C ASN A 131 0.61 11.41 -3.79
N THR A 132 0.17 11.62 -5.03
CA THR A 132 -0.57 12.80 -5.52
C THR A 132 -2.06 12.60 -5.65
N GLY A 133 -2.58 11.39 -5.40
CA GLY A 133 -4.01 11.11 -5.46
C GLY A 133 -4.56 10.97 -6.89
N ASP A 134 -3.73 10.52 -7.83
CA ASP A 134 -4.10 10.50 -9.26
C ASP A 134 -5.37 9.69 -9.51
N GLY A 135 -5.51 8.52 -8.87
CA GLY A 135 -6.71 7.69 -8.98
C GLY A 135 -7.97 8.34 -8.42
N VAL A 136 -7.84 9.12 -7.34
CA VAL A 136 -8.94 9.93 -6.80
C VAL A 136 -9.37 10.98 -7.82
N GLY A 137 -8.40 11.67 -8.42
CA GLY A 137 -8.66 12.65 -9.48
C GLY A 137 -9.35 12.03 -10.70
N MET A 138 -8.84 10.89 -11.19
CA MET A 138 -9.43 10.15 -12.31
C MET A 138 -10.86 9.70 -12.00
N ALA A 139 -11.10 9.16 -10.80
CA ALA A 139 -12.41 8.71 -10.36
C ALA A 139 -13.43 9.85 -10.33
N LEU A 140 -13.07 10.97 -9.69
CA LEU A 140 -13.93 12.15 -9.61
C LEU A 140 -14.26 12.72 -10.99
N ARG A 141 -13.28 12.85 -11.89
CA ARG A 141 -13.51 13.32 -13.27
C ARG A 141 -14.42 12.37 -14.07
N ALA A 142 -14.41 11.08 -13.78
CA ALA A 142 -15.31 10.10 -14.37
C ALA A 142 -16.72 10.07 -13.72
N GLY A 143 -16.96 10.89 -12.69
CA GLY A 143 -18.21 10.95 -11.93
C GLY A 143 -18.38 9.80 -10.93
N VAL A 144 -17.29 9.16 -10.52
CA VAL A 144 -17.31 8.12 -9.47
C VAL A 144 -17.21 8.79 -8.10
N PRO A 145 -18.16 8.56 -7.18
CA PRO A 145 -18.13 9.18 -5.86
C PRO A 145 -17.01 8.62 -4.99
N MET A 146 -16.45 9.47 -4.14
CA MET A 146 -15.47 9.10 -3.11
C MET A 146 -16.15 9.02 -1.74
N GLN A 147 -15.52 8.33 -0.80
CA GLN A 147 -16.05 8.12 0.54
C GLN A 147 -15.00 8.48 1.59
N ASP A 148 -15.44 9.03 2.72
CA ASP A 148 -14.64 9.33 3.92
C ASP A 148 -13.37 10.16 3.64
N MET A 149 -13.44 11.09 2.67
CA MET A 149 -12.31 11.91 2.20
C MET A 149 -11.78 12.89 3.27
N GLU A 150 -12.54 13.12 4.33
CA GLU A 150 -12.17 13.90 5.50
C GLU A 150 -11.29 13.13 6.50
N MET A 151 -11.24 11.80 6.40
CA MET A 151 -10.56 10.93 7.37
C MET A 151 -9.06 10.79 7.07
N TRP A 152 -8.28 11.79 7.46
CA TRP A 152 -6.82 11.78 7.32
C TRP A 152 -6.11 11.28 8.58
N GLN A 153 -5.34 10.19 8.43
CA GLN A 153 -4.49 9.70 9.51
C GLN A 153 -3.20 10.50 9.60
N PHE A 154 -2.96 11.11 10.76
CA PHE A 154 -1.68 11.73 11.11
C PHE A 154 -0.87 10.76 11.97
N HIS A 155 0.22 10.22 11.42
CA HIS A 155 1.07 9.30 12.17
C HIS A 155 1.74 10.04 13.34
N PRO A 156 1.72 9.51 14.57
CA PRO A 156 2.20 10.25 15.75
C PRO A 156 3.69 10.63 15.69
N THR A 157 4.50 9.84 14.99
CA THR A 157 5.97 9.97 14.98
C THR A 157 6.54 10.19 13.58
N GLY A 158 6.26 11.34 12.98
CA GLY A 158 7.07 11.89 11.90
C GLY A 158 8.27 12.67 12.47
N ILE A 159 9.45 12.59 11.83
CA ILE A 159 10.63 13.34 12.26
C ILE A 159 10.34 14.84 12.14
N ALA A 160 10.45 15.56 13.26
CA ALA A 160 10.26 17.01 13.29
C ALA A 160 11.22 17.71 12.32
N GLY A 161 10.70 18.62 11.50
CA GLY A 161 11.47 19.35 10.47
C GLY A 161 11.70 18.60 9.15
N ALA A 162 11.50 17.27 9.11
CA ALA A 162 11.69 16.48 7.89
C ALA A 162 10.41 15.78 7.39
N GLY A 163 9.50 15.40 8.29
CA GLY A 163 8.26 14.69 7.98
C GLY A 163 8.42 13.18 7.71
N VAL A 164 9.66 12.65 7.68
CA VAL A 164 9.94 11.23 7.44
C VAL A 164 9.37 10.35 8.57
N LEU A 165 8.82 9.19 8.21
CA LEU A 165 8.23 8.26 9.18
C LEU A 165 9.30 7.64 10.10
N VAL A 166 9.03 7.66 11.40
CA VAL A 166 9.60 6.71 12.37
C VAL A 166 8.53 5.71 12.75
N THR A 167 8.83 4.43 12.56
CA THR A 167 7.87 3.32 12.74
C THR A 167 7.24 3.34 14.13
N GLU A 168 5.94 3.08 14.21
CA GLU A 168 5.28 2.80 15.49
C GLU A 168 5.86 1.54 16.19
N GLY A 169 6.56 0.67 15.43
CA GLY A 169 7.36 -0.40 16.00
C GLY A 169 8.35 0.11 17.05
N CYS A 170 8.86 1.34 16.95
CA CYS A 170 9.68 1.92 18.01
C CYS A 170 8.95 1.96 19.36
N ARG A 171 7.65 2.26 19.40
CA ARG A 171 6.85 2.21 20.65
C ARG A 171 6.50 0.78 21.08
N GLY A 172 6.45 -0.16 20.12
CA GLY A 172 6.12 -1.56 20.40
C GLY A 172 7.29 -2.40 20.90
N GLU A 173 8.54 -2.00 20.58
CA GLU A 173 9.77 -2.73 20.93
C GLU A 173 10.40 -2.26 22.25
N VAL A 174 10.08 -1.04 22.71
CA VAL A 174 10.44 -0.58 24.06
C VAL A 174 9.21 -0.58 24.95
N ASP A 175 9.31 -1.24 26.10
CA ASP A 175 8.47 -0.94 27.26
C ASP A 175 8.72 0.53 27.61
N THR A 176 7.80 1.40 27.20
CA THR A 176 7.79 2.79 27.62
C THR A 176 7.12 2.83 28.99
N PHE A 177 7.95 2.60 30.03
CA PHE A 177 7.72 2.73 31.50
C PHE A 177 6.41 2.20 32.08
#